data_AF-A0A7K9YMJ9-F1
#
_entry.id   AF-A0A7K9YMJ9-F1
#
_cell.length_a   1.000
_cell.length_b   1.000
_cell.length_c   1.000
_cell.angle_alpha   90.00
_cell.angle_beta   90.00
_cell.angle_gamma   90.00
#
_symmetry.space_group_name_H-M   'P 1'
#
loop_
_entity.id
_entity.type
_entity.pdbx_description
1 polymer ?
#
loop_
_entity_poly.entity_id
_entity_poly.type
_entity_poly.pdbx_seq_one_letter_code
_entity_poly.pdbx_strand_id
1 'polypeptide(L)'
;LGEGLGAKETPQQRYQRLQHEVQELIRDVEQIQSAVKESAAEEELTPMALARQLEGLKQQLVSCHLQKLLGPTATIDFTDPEGALAKRLQQQLEVAKCKKAAPTKSPPRAPAPTADTLTFELFWRPEQDQFSQAAKVS
;
A
#
# COMPACT_ATOMS: atom_id res chain seq x y z
N LEU A 1 -14.28 20.25 62.32
CA LEU A 1 -12.99 19.90 62.97
C LEU A 1 -13.18 18.56 63.65
N GLY A 2 -12.72 17.49 63.01
CA GLY A 2 -12.95 16.11 63.47
C GLY A 2 -11.69 15.26 63.37
N GLU A 3 -10.52 15.84 63.66
CA GLU A 3 -9.32 15.06 63.95
C GLU A 3 -9.38 14.62 65.41
N GLY A 4 -9.85 13.40 65.64
CA GLY A 4 -9.95 12.76 66.94
C GLY A 4 -8.92 11.66 67.11
N LEU A 5 -7.67 12.05 67.38
CA LEU A 5 -6.67 11.18 68.02
C LEU A 5 -7.22 10.72 69.38
N GLY A 6 -7.68 9.46 69.50
CA GLY A 6 -7.85 8.83 70.82
C GLY A 6 -9.01 7.86 71.06
N ALA A 7 -9.97 7.68 70.15
CA ALA A 7 -11.02 6.66 70.29
C ALA A 7 -10.93 5.63 69.17
N LYS A 8 -10.98 4.33 69.48
CA LYS A 8 -11.11 3.28 68.46
C LYS A 8 -12.33 3.61 67.59
N GLU A 9 -12.13 3.69 66.27
CA GLU A 9 -13.21 3.94 65.31
C GLU A 9 -14.43 3.06 65.60
N THR A 10 -15.62 3.64 65.59
CA THR A 10 -16.84 2.84 65.58
C THR A 10 -16.91 2.04 64.26
N PRO A 11 -17.55 0.86 64.23
CA PRO A 11 -17.68 0.07 63.01
C PRO A 11 -18.29 0.86 61.83
N GLN A 12 -19.23 1.77 62.13
CA GLN A 12 -19.89 2.62 61.14
C GLN A 12 -18.95 3.66 60.53
N GLN A 13 -18.12 4.32 61.36
CA GLN A 13 -17.10 5.27 60.88
C GLN A 13 -16.04 4.55 60.03
N ARG A 14 -15.61 3.36 60.47
CA ARG A 14 -14.65 2.55 59.72
C ARG A 14 -15.19 2.18 58.34
N TYR A 15 -16.47 1.80 58.25
CA TYR A 15 -17.13 1.50 56.98
C TYR A 15 -17.14 2.71 56.03
N GLN A 16 -17.53 3.89 56.53
CA GLN A 16 -17.54 5.11 55.74
C GLN A 16 -16.14 5.49 55.24
N ARG A 17 -15.11 5.42 56.10
CA ARG A 17 -13.73 5.65 55.69
C ARG A 17 -13.28 4.67 54.62
N LEU A 18 -13.52 3.37 54.81
CA LEU A 18 -13.16 2.35 53.82
C LEU A 18 -13.88 2.57 52.48
N GLN A 19 -15.16 2.98 52.51
CA GLN A 19 -15.91 3.28 51.29
C GLN A 19 -15.27 4.44 50.52
N HIS A 20 -14.86 5.50 51.21
CA HIS A 20 -14.17 6.62 50.59
C HIS A 20 -12.80 6.20 50.04
N GLU A 21 -12.01 5.47 50.82
CA GLU A 21 -10.69 4.96 50.39
C GLU A 21 -10.81 4.04 49.17
N VAL A 22 -11.83 3.18 49.12
CA VAL A 22 -12.08 2.31 47.95
C VAL A 22 -12.49 3.14 46.73
N GLN A 23 -13.33 4.17 46.90
CA GLN A 23 -13.69 5.05 45.78
C GLN A 23 -12.53 5.90 45.29
N GLU A 24 -11.65 6.39 46.18
CA GLU A 24 -10.42 7.05 45.79
C GLU A 24 -9.50 6.10 45.04
N LEU A 25 -9.29 4.89 45.55
CA LEU A 25 -8.48 3.89 44.87
C LEU A 25 -9.01 3.53 43.47
N ILE A 26 -10.33 3.43 43.30
CA ILE A 26 -10.94 3.20 41.98
C ILE A 26 -10.61 4.36 41.02
N ARG A 27 -10.77 5.61 41.47
CA ARG A 27 -10.46 6.78 40.64
C ARG A 27 -8.98 6.87 40.29
N ASP A 28 -8.09 6.59 41.25
CA ASP A 28 -6.66 6.60 41.04
C ASP A 28 -6.25 5.54 40.00
N VAL A 29 -6.83 4.33 40.07
CA VAL A 29 -6.58 3.27 39.08
C VAL A 29 -7.08 3.66 37.69
N GLU A 30 -8.27 4.28 37.59
CA GLU A 30 -8.79 4.79 36.32
C GLU A 30 -7.87 5.87 35.72
N GLN A 31 -7.39 6.79 36.54
CA GLN A 31 -6.48 7.85 36.13
C GLN A 31 -5.10 7.31 35.71
N ILE A 32 -4.57 6.32 36.43
CA ILE A 32 -3.33 5.63 36.03
C ILE A 32 -3.56 4.92 34.69
N GLN A 33 -4.70 4.26 34.50
CA GLN A 33 -5.00 3.58 33.25
C GLN A 33 -5.12 4.55 32.07
N SER A 34 -5.73 5.72 32.25
CA SER A 34 -5.82 6.73 31.18
C SER A 34 -4.44 7.31 30.85
N ALA A 35 -3.63 7.64 31.87
CA ALA A 35 -2.28 8.16 31.68
C ALA A 35 -1.37 7.14 30.95
N VAL A 36 -1.48 5.84 31.27
CA VAL A 36 -0.74 4.78 30.57
C VAL A 36 -1.18 4.65 29.12
N LYS A 37 -2.48 4.76 28.82
CA LYS A 37 -2.99 4.72 27.43
C LYS A 37 -2.48 5.91 26.60
N GLU A 38 -2.48 7.11 27.17
CA GLU A 38 -1.95 8.31 26.51
C GLU A 38 -0.43 8.21 26.30
N SER A 39 0.31 7.75 27.31
CA SER A 39 1.76 7.58 27.22
C SER A 39 2.17 6.49 26.21
N ALA A 40 1.40 5.40 26.11
CA ALA A 40 1.60 4.38 25.06
C ALA A 40 1.34 4.93 23.65
N ALA A 41 0.35 5.82 23.48
CA ALA A 41 0.08 6.47 22.20
C ALA A 41 1.18 7.47 21.82
N GLU A 42 1.77 8.17 22.79
CA GLU A 42 2.97 8.99 22.57
C GLU A 42 4.22 8.14 22.25
N GLU A 43 4.35 6.95 22.84
CA GLU A 43 5.45 6.02 22.54
C GLU A 43 5.36 5.45 21.12
N GLU A 44 4.15 5.23 20.58
CA GLU A 44 3.96 4.84 19.18
C GLU A 44 4.38 5.93 18.18
N LEU A 45 4.37 7.20 18.59
CA LEU A 45 4.90 8.33 17.81
C LEU A 45 6.43 8.41 17.91
N THR A 46 7.09 7.29 17.59
CA THR A 46 8.54 7.26 17.49
C THR A 46 9.05 8.26 16.44
N PRO A 47 10.15 8.99 16.70
CA PRO A 47 10.75 9.91 15.73
C PRO A 47 11.05 9.25 14.37
N MET A 48 11.34 7.95 14.37
CA MET A 48 11.56 7.16 13.16
C MET A 48 10.28 6.95 12.34
N ALA A 49 9.12 6.73 12.97
CA ALA A 49 7.85 6.61 12.27
C ALA A 49 7.48 7.94 11.59
N LEU A 50 7.69 9.06 12.29
CA LEU A 50 7.46 10.40 11.76
C LEU A 50 8.39 10.71 10.58
N ALA A 51 9.67 10.32 10.67
CA ALA A 51 10.64 10.47 9.59
C ALA A 51 10.23 9.68 8.33
N ARG A 52 9.74 8.44 8.49
CA ARG A 52 9.22 7.63 7.37
C ARG A 52 8.00 8.27 6.72
N GLN A 53 7.07 8.83 7.50
CA GLN A 53 5.93 9.55 6.96
C GLN A 53 6.35 10.80 6.18
N LEU A 54 7.32 11.55 6.70
CA LEU A 54 7.90 12.71 6.01
C LEU A 54 8.60 12.32 4.70
N GLU A 55 9.34 11.22 4.68
CA GLU A 55 9.98 10.72 3.48
C GLU A 55 8.96 10.30 2.42
N GLY A 56 7.87 9.62 2.82
CA GLY A 56 6.75 9.30 1.94
C GLY A 56 6.10 10.56 1.35
N LEU A 57 5.83 11.57 2.17
CA LEU A 57 5.28 12.86 1.72
C LEU A 57 6.22 13.59 0.74
N LYS A 58 7.52 13.59 1.02
CA LYS A 58 8.54 14.15 0.12
C LYS A 58 8.51 13.44 -1.23
N GLN A 59 8.43 12.11 -1.23
CA GLN A 59 8.34 11.33 -2.47
C GLN A 59 7.10 11.69 -3.28
N GLN A 60 5.93 11.81 -2.62
CA GLN A 60 4.69 12.22 -3.29
C GLN A 60 4.78 13.63 -3.89
N LEU A 61 5.38 14.58 -3.16
CA LEU A 61 5.57 15.93 -3.65
C LEU A 61 6.45 15.96 -4.90
N VAL A 62 7.57 15.23 -4.88
CA VAL A 62 8.48 15.10 -6.03
C VAL A 62 7.76 14.47 -7.22
N SER A 63 7.00 13.39 -7.01
CA SER A 63 6.21 12.75 -8.06
C SER A 63 5.18 13.68 -8.69
N CYS A 64 4.47 14.47 -7.86
CA CYS A 64 3.51 15.46 -8.36
C CYS A 64 4.19 16.57 -9.16
N HIS A 65 5.36 17.04 -8.69
CA HIS A 65 6.13 18.03 -9.43
C HIS A 65 6.65 17.47 -10.76
N LEU A 66 7.16 16.24 -10.78
CA LEU A 66 7.57 15.56 -12.01
C LEU A 66 6.41 15.39 -12.98
N GLN A 67 5.22 15.03 -12.51
CA GLN A 67 4.01 14.95 -13.35
C GLN A 67 3.66 16.30 -13.98
N LYS A 68 3.83 17.42 -13.26
CA LYS A 68 3.60 18.77 -13.83
C LYS A 68 4.64 19.14 -14.88
N LEU A 69 5.90 18.76 -14.68
CA LEU A 69 6.99 19.05 -15.63
C LEU A 69 6.92 18.19 -16.90
N LEU A 70 6.66 16.89 -16.74
CA LEU A 70 6.62 15.92 -17.82
C LEU A 70 5.27 15.94 -18.55
N GLY A 71 4.22 16.38 -17.87
CA GLY A 71 2.85 16.35 -18.37
C GLY A 71 2.13 15.02 -18.06
N PRO A 72 0.79 15.01 -18.12
CA PRO A 72 -0.03 13.88 -17.67
C PRO A 72 0.07 12.63 -18.55
N THR A 73 0.61 12.75 -19.76
CA THR A 73 0.71 11.66 -20.76
C THR A 73 2.15 11.16 -20.96
N ALA A 74 3.13 11.71 -20.24
CA ALA A 74 4.51 11.28 -20.38
C ALA A 74 4.72 9.91 -19.73
N THR A 75 4.92 8.90 -20.57
CA THR A 75 5.33 7.54 -20.17
C THR A 75 6.84 7.49 -20.07
N ILE A 76 7.39 7.34 -18.85
CA ILE A 76 8.82 7.08 -18.64
C ILE A 76 9.01 5.57 -18.59
N ASP A 77 9.65 5.02 -19.62
CA ASP A 77 10.12 3.64 -19.60
C ASP A 77 11.62 3.62 -19.29
N PHE A 78 11.98 3.13 -18.10
CA PHE A 78 13.38 3.00 -17.69
C PHE A 78 14.09 1.81 -18.35
N THR A 79 13.34 0.87 -18.95
CA THR A 79 13.89 -0.31 -19.61
C THR A 79 14.24 -0.06 -21.08
N ASP A 80 13.53 0.88 -21.72
CA ASP A 80 13.81 1.32 -23.09
C ASP A 80 13.66 2.85 -23.24
N PRO A 81 14.63 3.64 -22.75
CA PRO A 81 14.52 5.11 -22.70
C PRO A 81 14.46 5.78 -24.08
N GLU A 82 15.01 5.16 -25.13
CA GLU A 82 14.99 5.68 -26.52
C GLU A 82 13.95 4.99 -27.42
N GLY A 83 13.20 4.00 -26.89
CA GLY A 83 12.31 3.16 -27.69
C GLY A 83 13.07 2.31 -28.72
N ALA A 84 14.34 1.99 -28.47
CA ALA A 84 15.22 1.30 -29.41
C ALA A 84 14.81 -0.16 -29.60
N LEU A 85 14.35 -0.83 -28.53
CA LEU A 85 13.84 -2.20 -28.60
C LEU A 85 12.54 -2.24 -29.41
N ALA A 86 11.64 -1.29 -29.17
CA ALA A 86 10.41 -1.16 -29.94
C ALA A 86 10.68 -0.93 -31.43
N LYS A 87 11.59 -0.01 -31.78
CA LYS A 87 12.00 0.26 -33.17
C LYS A 87 12.65 -0.95 -33.83
N ARG A 88 13.53 -1.64 -33.11
CA ARG A 88 14.22 -2.84 -33.62
C ARG A 88 13.22 -3.97 -33.89
N LEU A 89 12.27 -4.20 -32.99
CA LEU A 89 11.23 -5.20 -33.18
C LEU A 89 10.36 -4.86 -34.39
N GLN A 90 9.93 -3.60 -34.54
CA GLN A 90 9.19 -3.14 -35.72
C GLN A 90 9.97 -3.40 -37.02
N GLN A 91 11.26 -3.07 -37.06
CA GLN A 91 12.11 -3.33 -38.23
C GLN A 91 12.22 -4.83 -38.54
N GLN A 92 12.43 -5.67 -37.53
CA GLN A 92 12.51 -7.12 -37.73
C GLN A 92 11.20 -7.72 -38.26
N LEU A 93 10.05 -7.19 -37.82
CA LEU A 93 8.75 -7.60 -38.33
C LEU A 93 8.55 -7.19 -39.79
N GLU A 94 8.93 -5.98 -40.19
CA GLU A 94 8.84 -5.54 -41.59
C GLU A 94 9.74 -6.36 -42.52
N VAL A 95 10.96 -6.70 -42.08
CA VAL A 95 11.88 -7.58 -42.83
C VAL A 95 11.30 -8.98 -43.00
N ALA A 96 10.72 -9.56 -41.93
CA ALA A 96 10.09 -10.87 -41.99
C ALA A 96 8.81 -10.87 -42.85
N LYS A 97 8.06 -9.77 -42.87
CA LYS A 97 6.86 -9.58 -43.70
C LYS A 97 7.20 -9.52 -45.19
N CYS A 98 8.30 -8.85 -45.57
CA CYS A 98 8.78 -8.81 -46.96
C CYS A 98 9.23 -10.19 -47.49
N LYS A 99 9.75 -11.07 -46.64
CA LYS A 99 10.18 -12.43 -47.03
C LYS A 99 9.02 -13.40 -47.30
N LYS A 100 7.80 -13.12 -46.84
CA LYS A 100 6.64 -14.05 -46.87
C LYS A 100 5.73 -13.89 -48.10
N ALA A 101 6.05 -13.02 -49.06
CA ALA A 101 5.22 -12.69 -50.22
C ALA A 101 5.34 -13.66 -51.42
N ALA A 102 5.59 -14.95 -51.20
CA ALA A 102 5.46 -15.99 -52.22
C ALA A 102 4.32 -16.94 -51.83
N PRO A 103 3.28 -17.14 -52.67
CA PRO A 103 2.12 -17.93 -52.28
C PRO A 103 2.43 -19.41 -52.47
N THR A 104 2.20 -20.24 -51.46
CA THR A 104 2.12 -21.69 -51.69
C THR A 104 1.02 -22.29 -50.81
N LYS A 105 0.06 -22.92 -51.47
CA LYS A 105 -1.13 -23.57 -50.91
C LYS A 105 -0.77 -24.98 -50.38
N SER A 106 -1.58 -25.48 -49.43
CA SER A 106 -1.83 -26.90 -49.05
C SER A 106 -1.10 -27.43 -47.76
N PRO A 107 -1.67 -28.46 -47.04
CA PRO A 107 -1.97 -28.36 -45.59
C PRO A 107 -1.23 -29.40 -44.69
N PRO A 108 -1.64 -29.61 -43.42
CA PRO A 108 -0.82 -29.44 -42.23
C PRO A 108 0.05 -30.66 -41.87
N ARG A 109 1.35 -30.45 -41.67
CA ARG A 109 2.19 -31.35 -40.87
C ARG A 109 3.05 -30.50 -39.95
N ALA A 110 3.03 -30.86 -38.66
CA ALA A 110 3.75 -30.15 -37.60
C ALA A 110 5.21 -29.87 -38.02
N PRO A 111 5.69 -28.61 -38.01
CA PRO A 111 7.07 -28.33 -38.34
C PRO A 111 7.94 -28.18 -37.08
N ALA A 112 9.08 -28.86 -37.13
CA ALA A 112 10.29 -28.58 -36.35
C ALA A 112 10.77 -27.13 -36.57
N PRO A 113 11.60 -26.55 -35.67
CA PRO A 113 11.85 -25.12 -35.66
C PRO A 113 12.73 -24.73 -36.86
N THR A 114 12.12 -24.16 -37.89
CA THR A 114 12.81 -23.42 -38.94
C THR A 114 13.09 -22.01 -38.45
N ALA A 115 14.32 -21.56 -38.70
CA ALA A 115 14.94 -20.36 -38.13
C ALA A 115 14.23 -19.02 -38.40
N ASP A 116 13.21 -18.99 -39.27
CA ASP A 116 12.44 -17.79 -39.64
C ASP A 116 10.94 -17.96 -39.29
N THR A 117 10.60 -18.54 -38.13
CA THR A 117 9.21 -18.65 -37.66
C THR A 117 8.90 -17.55 -36.63
N LEU A 118 7.98 -16.64 -36.97
CA LEU A 118 7.45 -15.64 -36.04
C LEU A 118 6.29 -16.22 -35.24
N THR A 119 6.46 -16.34 -33.92
CA THR A 119 5.41 -16.76 -32.99
C THR A 119 5.01 -15.57 -32.12
N PHE A 120 3.72 -15.20 -32.15
CA PHE A 120 3.16 -14.21 -31.25
C PHE A 120 2.27 -14.93 -30.24
N GLU A 121 2.65 -14.89 -28.97
CA GLU A 121 1.87 -15.47 -27.88
C GLU A 121 1.16 -14.36 -27.12
N LEU A 122 -0.17 -14.31 -27.22
CA LEU A 122 -1.00 -13.37 -26.48
C LEU A 122 -1.67 -14.11 -25.32
N PHE A 123 -1.24 -13.81 -24.10
CA PHE A 123 -1.91 -14.28 -22.89
C PHE A 123 -2.83 -13.18 -22.39
N TRP A 124 -4.15 -13.41 -22.44
CA TRP A 124 -5.17 -12.43 -22.05
C TRP A 124 -6.29 -13.08 -21.22
N ARG A 125 -6.81 -12.38 -20.21
CA ARG A 125 -7.92 -12.85 -19.34
C ARG A 125 -9.16 -11.94 -19.44
N PRO A 126 -10.00 -12.15 -20.47
CA PRO A 126 -11.08 -11.22 -20.80
C PRO A 126 -12.20 -11.15 -19.76
N GLU A 127 -12.46 -12.22 -19.01
CA GLU A 127 -13.51 -12.22 -17.96
C GLU A 127 -13.12 -11.35 -16.76
N GLN A 128 -11.84 -11.38 -16.36
CA GLN A 128 -11.33 -10.61 -15.23
C GLN A 128 -11.32 -9.11 -15.53
N ASP A 129 -10.98 -8.72 -16.76
CA ASP A 129 -11.00 -7.32 -17.18
C ASP A 129 -12.42 -6.78 -17.35
N GLN A 130 -13.35 -7.57 -17.90
CA GLN A 130 -14.75 -7.19 -17.99
C GLN A 130 -15.39 -7.00 -16.61
N PHE A 131 -15.12 -7.92 -15.68
CA PHE A 131 -15.57 -7.78 -14.29
C PHE A 131 -14.99 -6.54 -13.62
N SER A 132 -13.70 -6.29 -13.81
CA SER A 132 -13.01 -5.12 -13.24
C SER A 132 -13.50 -3.79 -13.81
N GLN A 133 -13.91 -3.75 -15.08
CA GLN A 133 -14.52 -2.55 -15.68
C GLN A 133 -15.97 -2.35 -15.22
N ALA A 134 -16.79 -3.41 -15.20
CA ALA A 134 -18.17 -3.32 -14.71
C ALA A 134 -18.24 -2.89 -13.24
N ALA A 135 -17.31 -3.36 -12.40
CA ALA A 135 -17.21 -3.00 -10.99
C ALA A 135 -16.75 -1.56 -10.73
N LYS A 136 -16.06 -0.91 -11.69
CA LYS A 136 -15.67 0.51 -11.57
C LYS A 136 -16.79 1.48 -11.94
N VAL A 137 -17.81 0.99 -12.65
CA VAL A 137 -18.94 1.78 -13.18
C VAL A 137 -20.22 1.57 -12.37
N SER A 138 -20.30 0.49 -11.58
CA SER A 138 -21.39 0.21 -10.64
C SER A 138 -21.13 0.85 -9.28
#